data_AF-A0AAC8W222-F1
#
_entry.id   AF-A0AAC8W222-F1
#
_cell.length_a   1.000
_cell.length_b   1.000
_cell.length_c   1.000
_cell.angle_alpha   90.00
_cell.angle_beta   90.00
_cell.angle_gamma   90.00
#
_symmetry.space_group_name_H-M   'P 1'
#
loop_
_entity.id
_entity.type
_entity.pdbx_description
1 polymer ?
#
loop_
_entity_poly.entity_id
_entity_poly.type
_entity_poly.pdbx_seq_one_letter_code
_entity_poly.pdbx_strand_id
1 'polypeptide(L)'
;MVFHIYDGDPDCLDQIASDPALRPFDFNVKPVIFARTNGPVAININYDPFTSSCLELNEEMAGGSSILPDGDYVMGEACRTVRRVEGLGQTLDQVASETGNPIDFLTMDTQGSELDILMGGVDVTKRQLIGFISEVEFEPIYRNQPLFGDIHAWARAQGFRLINLNMAPVDWSPVRLPVGWCGKGELLFGDALFLKTPARIVADHHDPVASLAKAVFIGLVLGQIGYVAECLALMPDDAAMPERLGPRYRMLAHDIAALYKKDRHLFVPSFADIYSEQRSFARFTPTTPINGMWDTDPAETRQRYFAHTDKALFLEAFPRLLSSALTPFEAALAAYEFKRAAALVREYRLKHADLLGRTLGLGTAVDGKALIDLETLRSELAHGLE
;
A
#
# COMPACT_ATOMS: atom_id res chain seq x y z
N MET A 1 -10.96 7.96 16.75
CA MET A 1 -10.79 8.20 15.30
C MET A 1 -12.20 8.21 14.76
N VAL A 2 -12.60 9.29 14.12
CA VAL A 2 -13.96 9.41 13.57
C VAL A 2 -13.87 9.09 12.09
N PHE A 3 -14.66 8.15 11.63
CA PHE A 3 -14.79 7.82 10.23
C PHE A 3 -15.98 8.57 9.64
N HIS A 4 -15.83 9.05 8.41
CA HIS A 4 -16.90 9.71 7.69
C HIS A 4 -17.26 8.84 6.49
N ILE A 5 -18.48 8.31 6.51
CA ILE A 5 -19.02 7.49 5.42
C ILE A 5 -20.04 8.33 4.68
N TYR A 6 -19.89 8.36 3.36
CA TYR A 6 -20.74 9.09 2.46
C TYR A 6 -21.27 8.12 1.43
N ASP A 7 -22.57 8.18 1.16
CA ASP A 7 -23.21 7.38 0.11
C ASP A 7 -24.18 8.25 -0.66
N GLY A 8 -24.29 8.02 -1.97
CA GLY A 8 -25.24 8.72 -2.82
C GLY A 8 -26.68 8.22 -2.66
N ASP A 9 -26.86 6.99 -2.20
CA ASP A 9 -28.16 6.39 -1.91
C ASP A 9 -28.57 6.67 -0.45
N PRO A 10 -29.61 7.50 -0.18
CA PRO A 10 -30.08 7.72 1.18
C PRO A 10 -30.67 6.46 1.84
N ASP A 11 -31.09 5.46 1.06
CA ASP A 11 -31.81 4.28 1.57
C ASP A 11 -30.87 3.27 2.26
N CYS A 12 -29.55 3.31 1.99
CA CYS A 12 -28.58 2.43 2.62
C CYS A 12 -28.05 2.97 3.97
N LEU A 13 -28.28 4.24 4.28
CA LEU A 13 -27.62 4.90 5.43
C LEU A 13 -28.02 4.29 6.78
N ASP A 14 -29.29 3.89 6.94
CA ASP A 14 -29.78 3.24 8.16
C ASP A 14 -29.15 1.84 8.33
N GLN A 15 -28.93 1.13 7.22
CA GLN A 15 -28.22 -0.15 7.22
C GLN A 15 -26.77 0.04 7.66
N ILE A 16 -26.07 1.03 7.09
CA ILE A 16 -24.69 1.36 7.47
C ILE A 16 -24.64 1.73 8.96
N ALA A 17 -25.50 2.64 9.41
CA ALA A 17 -25.50 3.12 10.80
C ALA A 17 -25.84 2.03 11.84
N SER A 18 -26.54 0.96 11.43
CA SER A 18 -26.95 -0.12 12.32
C SER A 18 -26.01 -1.34 12.32
N ASP A 19 -25.00 -1.37 11.43
CA ASP A 19 -24.10 -2.51 11.27
C ASP A 19 -23.31 -2.81 12.56
N PRO A 20 -23.42 -4.03 13.14
CA PRO A 20 -22.67 -4.42 14.34
C PRO A 20 -21.15 -4.32 14.20
N ALA A 21 -20.60 -4.50 13.00
CA ALA A 21 -19.17 -4.42 12.72
C ALA A 21 -18.63 -3.00 12.88
N LEU A 22 -19.48 -1.98 12.74
CA LEU A 22 -19.12 -0.57 12.90
C LEU A 22 -19.28 -0.07 14.35
N ARG A 23 -19.99 -0.77 15.22
CA ARG A 23 -20.18 -0.36 16.64
C ARG A 23 -18.89 -0.03 17.42
N PRO A 24 -17.73 -0.67 17.15
CA PRO A 24 -16.49 -0.34 17.86
C PRO A 24 -15.87 1.02 17.49
N PHE A 25 -16.34 1.71 16.45
CA PHE A 25 -15.78 2.99 16.05
C PHE A 25 -16.84 4.10 15.96
N ASP A 26 -16.36 5.34 16.01
CA ASP A 26 -17.20 6.52 15.84
C ASP A 26 -17.36 6.82 14.35
N PHE A 27 -18.59 6.82 13.83
CA PHE A 27 -18.88 7.13 12.43
C PHE A 27 -19.87 8.27 12.29
N ASN A 28 -19.71 9.06 11.24
CA ASN A 28 -20.76 9.92 10.71
C ASN A 28 -21.14 9.42 9.33
N VAL A 29 -22.42 9.15 9.14
CA VAL A 29 -22.99 8.70 7.86
C VAL A 29 -23.80 9.84 7.27
N LYS A 30 -23.56 10.22 6.01
CA LYS A 30 -24.29 11.31 5.34
C LYS A 30 -24.62 10.97 3.88
N PRO A 31 -25.82 11.35 3.40
CA PRO A 31 -26.12 11.26 1.97
C PRO A 31 -25.35 12.34 1.22
N VAL A 32 -24.36 11.95 0.41
CA VAL A 32 -23.59 12.86 -0.44
C VAL A 32 -23.25 12.15 -1.74
N ILE A 33 -23.62 12.76 -2.85
CA ILE A 33 -23.11 12.38 -4.17
C ILE A 33 -21.88 13.24 -4.44
N PHE A 34 -20.71 12.63 -4.44
CA PHE A 34 -19.50 13.36 -4.82
C PHE A 34 -19.40 13.52 -6.33
N ALA A 35 -18.91 14.67 -6.78
CA ALA A 35 -18.77 15.00 -8.18
C ALA A 35 -17.58 15.94 -8.41
N ARG A 36 -17.14 16.03 -9.67
CA ARG A 36 -16.07 16.95 -10.08
C ARG A 36 -16.40 18.43 -9.88
N THR A 37 -17.66 18.79 -10.05
CA THR A 37 -18.18 20.16 -9.89
C THR A 37 -19.52 20.13 -9.19
N ASN A 38 -19.84 21.18 -8.46
CA ASN A 38 -21.13 21.29 -7.81
C ASN A 38 -22.25 21.46 -8.84
N GLY A 39 -23.35 20.72 -8.70
CA GLY A 39 -24.48 20.85 -9.62
C GLY A 39 -25.42 19.65 -9.59
N PRO A 40 -26.52 19.69 -10.35
CA PRO A 40 -27.44 18.57 -10.45
C PRO A 40 -26.72 17.31 -10.95
N VAL A 41 -26.95 16.18 -10.28
CA VAL A 41 -26.43 14.86 -10.64
C VAL A 41 -27.49 13.83 -10.26
N ALA A 42 -27.35 12.62 -10.79
CA ALA A 42 -28.15 11.50 -10.35
C ALA A 42 -27.30 10.24 -10.22
N ILE A 43 -27.69 9.39 -9.27
CA ILE A 43 -27.19 8.02 -9.16
C ILE A 43 -28.24 7.07 -9.76
N ASN A 44 -27.78 6.20 -10.64
CA ASN A 44 -28.54 5.10 -11.20
C ASN A 44 -28.44 3.92 -10.23
N ILE A 45 -29.54 3.63 -9.56
CA ILE A 45 -29.62 2.48 -8.66
C ILE A 45 -29.94 1.27 -9.53
N ASN A 46 -29.00 0.34 -9.55
CA ASN A 46 -29.03 -0.80 -10.46
C ASN A 46 -29.71 -2.01 -9.83
N TYR A 47 -29.99 -3.03 -10.65
CA TYR A 47 -30.70 -4.23 -10.23
C TYR A 47 -29.92 -4.98 -9.14
N ASP A 48 -28.59 -5.04 -9.28
CA ASP A 48 -27.70 -5.26 -8.16
C ASP A 48 -27.22 -3.89 -7.62
N PRO A 49 -27.62 -3.47 -6.41
CA PRO A 49 -27.21 -2.19 -5.84
C PRO A 49 -25.70 -2.01 -5.70
N PHE A 50 -24.90 -3.09 -5.61
CA PHE A 50 -23.43 -2.99 -5.60
C PHE A 50 -22.85 -2.39 -6.88
N THR A 51 -23.62 -2.41 -7.98
CA THR A 51 -23.23 -1.81 -9.28
C THR A 51 -23.85 -0.43 -9.48
N SER A 52 -24.38 0.21 -8.45
CA SER A 52 -25.03 1.53 -8.62
C SER A 52 -23.99 2.60 -8.91
N SER A 53 -24.23 3.41 -9.95
CA SER A 53 -23.26 4.40 -10.44
C SER A 53 -23.93 5.70 -10.86
N CYS A 54 -23.18 6.80 -10.83
CA CYS A 54 -23.60 8.04 -11.50
C CYS A 54 -23.49 7.95 -13.03
N LEU A 55 -22.81 6.92 -13.53
CA LEU A 55 -22.64 6.66 -14.96
C LEU A 55 -23.67 5.64 -15.46
N GLU A 56 -23.90 5.64 -16.76
CA GLU A 56 -24.76 4.65 -17.42
C GLU A 56 -23.95 3.42 -17.81
N LEU A 57 -24.55 2.23 -17.75
CA LEU A 57 -23.94 1.00 -18.27
C LEU A 57 -23.42 1.20 -19.71
N ASN A 58 -22.19 0.77 -19.96
CA ASN A 58 -21.70 0.60 -21.31
C ASN A 58 -22.39 -0.61 -21.96
N GLU A 59 -23.22 -0.37 -22.97
CA GLU A 59 -23.98 -1.43 -23.65
C GLU A 59 -23.10 -2.52 -24.26
N GLU A 60 -21.84 -2.21 -24.61
CA GLU A 60 -20.88 -3.20 -25.10
C GLU A 60 -20.50 -4.23 -24.03
N MET A 61 -20.57 -3.85 -22.75
CA MET A 61 -20.26 -4.71 -21.61
C MET A 61 -21.47 -5.57 -21.17
N ALA A 62 -22.68 -5.26 -21.64
CA ALA A 62 -23.91 -5.87 -21.14
C ALA A 62 -23.98 -7.39 -21.36
N GLY A 63 -23.31 -7.90 -22.40
CA GLY A 63 -23.25 -9.33 -22.71
C GLY A 63 -22.24 -10.12 -21.88
N GLY A 64 -21.37 -9.43 -21.14
CA GLY A 64 -20.33 -10.05 -20.33
C GLY A 64 -20.89 -10.71 -19.08
N SER A 65 -20.17 -11.70 -18.56
CA SER A 65 -20.56 -12.38 -17.33
C SER A 65 -19.38 -12.91 -16.53
N SER A 66 -19.63 -13.17 -15.25
CA SER A 66 -18.70 -13.80 -14.32
C SER A 66 -19.40 -14.94 -13.60
N ILE A 67 -18.75 -16.10 -13.48
CA ILE A 67 -19.31 -17.21 -12.71
C ILE A 67 -19.04 -16.99 -11.23
N LEU A 68 -20.09 -16.75 -10.46
CA LEU A 68 -20.07 -16.69 -9.00
C LEU A 68 -20.47 -18.06 -8.41
N PRO A 69 -20.22 -18.29 -7.10
CA PRO A 69 -20.57 -19.56 -6.46
C PRO A 69 -22.03 -20.00 -6.64
N ASP A 70 -22.95 -19.04 -6.69
CA ASP A 70 -24.40 -19.29 -6.73
C ASP A 70 -25.00 -19.15 -8.13
N GLY A 71 -24.22 -18.78 -9.14
CA GLY A 71 -24.72 -18.63 -10.50
C GLY A 71 -23.90 -17.73 -11.40
N ASP A 72 -24.43 -17.55 -12.60
CA ASP A 72 -23.85 -16.69 -13.63
C ASP A 72 -24.26 -15.24 -13.39
N TYR A 73 -23.28 -14.36 -13.20
CA TYR A 73 -23.48 -12.94 -12.95
C TYR A 73 -23.37 -12.17 -14.25
N VAL A 74 -24.52 -11.96 -14.90
CA VAL A 74 -24.61 -11.30 -16.20
C VAL A 74 -24.61 -9.79 -16.02
N MET A 75 -23.63 -9.11 -16.61
CA MET A 75 -23.37 -7.69 -16.39
C MET A 75 -24.56 -6.81 -16.75
N GLY A 76 -25.18 -7.05 -17.91
CA GLY A 76 -26.35 -6.31 -18.37
C GLY A 76 -27.61 -6.52 -17.50
N GLU A 77 -27.68 -7.61 -16.75
CA GLU A 77 -28.76 -7.85 -15.79
C GLU A 77 -28.49 -7.10 -14.49
N ALA A 78 -27.28 -7.22 -13.94
CA ALA A 78 -26.86 -6.59 -12.70
C ALA A 78 -26.87 -5.06 -12.79
N CYS A 79 -26.24 -4.49 -13.83
CA CYS A 79 -26.10 -3.05 -14.04
C CYS A 79 -27.35 -2.39 -14.65
N ARG A 80 -28.48 -3.11 -14.74
CA ARG A 80 -29.73 -2.53 -15.26
C ARG A 80 -30.33 -1.60 -14.23
N THR A 81 -30.42 -0.32 -14.55
CA THR A 81 -31.04 0.68 -13.68
C THR A 81 -32.51 0.35 -13.37
N VAL A 82 -32.84 0.30 -12.08
CA VAL A 82 -34.21 0.05 -11.58
C VAL A 82 -34.87 1.32 -11.03
N ARG A 83 -34.08 2.25 -10.50
CA ARG A 83 -34.53 3.59 -10.13
C ARG A 83 -33.39 4.60 -10.26
N ARG A 84 -33.73 5.87 -10.22
CA ARG A 84 -32.77 6.98 -10.26
C ARG A 84 -33.02 7.90 -9.08
N VAL A 85 -31.94 8.29 -8.40
CA VAL A 85 -31.99 9.25 -7.29
C VAL A 85 -31.33 10.54 -7.76
N GLU A 86 -32.14 11.57 -7.93
CA GLU A 86 -31.68 12.92 -8.28
C GLU A 86 -31.18 13.64 -7.03
N GLY A 87 -30.07 14.37 -7.16
CA GLY A 87 -29.44 15.07 -6.06
C GLY A 87 -28.51 16.20 -6.49
N LEU A 88 -27.82 16.77 -5.51
CA LEU A 88 -26.77 17.75 -5.74
C LEU A 88 -25.41 17.06 -5.61
N GLY A 89 -24.69 17.01 -6.73
CA GLY A 89 -23.29 16.64 -6.77
C GLY A 89 -22.48 17.70 -6.04
N GLN A 90 -21.56 17.26 -5.18
CA GLN A 90 -20.72 18.12 -4.38
C GLN A 90 -19.25 17.74 -4.55
N THR A 91 -18.41 18.77 -4.64
CA THR A 91 -16.96 18.58 -4.67
C THR A 91 -16.42 18.12 -3.33
N LEU A 92 -15.36 17.30 -3.36
CA LEU A 92 -14.67 16.87 -2.14
C LEU A 92 -14.17 18.07 -1.32
N ASP A 93 -13.67 19.13 -1.98
CA ASP A 93 -13.25 20.36 -1.32
C ASP A 93 -14.41 21.08 -0.62
N GLN A 94 -15.61 21.15 -1.23
CA GLN A 94 -16.78 21.74 -0.58
C GLN A 94 -17.16 20.97 0.69
N VAL A 95 -17.27 19.65 0.61
CA VAL A 95 -17.66 18.81 1.75
C VAL A 95 -16.62 18.89 2.87
N ALA A 96 -15.33 18.91 2.54
CA ALA A 96 -14.25 19.12 3.51
C ALA A 96 -14.38 20.48 4.21
N SER A 97 -14.64 21.55 3.43
CA SER A 97 -14.81 22.90 3.96
C SER A 97 -16.04 23.04 4.86
N GLU A 98 -17.19 22.49 4.48
CA GLU A 98 -18.44 22.60 5.23
C GLU A 98 -18.41 21.80 6.54
N THR A 99 -17.77 20.63 6.51
CA THR A 99 -17.64 19.81 7.71
C THR A 99 -16.53 20.26 8.64
N GLY A 100 -15.55 21.03 8.13
CA GLY A 100 -14.34 21.41 8.85
C GLY A 100 -13.47 20.21 9.22
N ASN A 101 -13.72 19.03 8.63
CA ASN A 101 -13.02 17.81 8.98
C ASN A 101 -11.79 17.62 8.08
N PRO A 102 -10.62 17.35 8.68
CA PRO A 102 -9.45 17.00 7.92
C PRO A 102 -9.63 15.65 7.19
N ILE A 103 -9.42 15.61 5.88
CA ILE A 103 -9.38 14.39 5.06
C ILE A 103 -7.93 13.94 4.85
N ASP A 104 -7.46 13.03 5.69
CA ASP A 104 -6.09 12.51 5.62
C ASP A 104 -5.96 11.25 4.75
N PHE A 105 -7.02 10.45 4.64
CA PHE A 105 -7.06 9.21 3.86
C PHE A 105 -8.47 9.00 3.29
N LEU A 106 -8.54 8.49 2.06
CA LEU A 106 -9.82 8.15 1.40
C LEU A 106 -9.89 6.66 1.06
N THR A 107 -11.10 6.12 1.09
CA THR A 107 -11.44 4.85 0.45
C THR A 107 -12.64 5.13 -0.44
N MET A 108 -12.58 4.72 -1.69
CA MET A 108 -13.59 5.02 -2.70
C MET A 108 -13.90 3.75 -3.47
N ASP A 109 -15.19 3.43 -3.51
CA ASP A 109 -15.81 2.39 -4.32
C ASP A 109 -17.16 3.02 -4.71
N THR A 110 -17.14 3.68 -5.87
CA THR A 110 -18.26 4.53 -6.35
C THR A 110 -18.63 4.17 -7.78
N GLN A 111 -18.19 3.00 -8.24
CA GLN A 111 -18.55 2.41 -9.52
C GLN A 111 -18.28 3.37 -10.69
N GLY A 112 -17.06 3.91 -10.75
CA GLY A 112 -16.54 4.67 -11.89
C GLY A 112 -16.49 6.19 -11.76
N SER A 113 -16.79 6.75 -10.58
CA SER A 113 -16.72 8.21 -10.34
C SER A 113 -15.44 8.67 -9.62
N GLU A 114 -14.54 7.75 -9.30
CA GLU A 114 -13.38 7.94 -8.41
C GLU A 114 -12.49 9.09 -8.88
N LEU A 115 -12.17 9.15 -10.17
CA LEU A 115 -11.35 10.23 -10.72
C LEU A 115 -12.04 11.59 -10.63
N ASP A 116 -13.35 11.66 -10.87
CA ASP A 116 -14.12 12.89 -10.76
C ASP A 116 -14.18 13.40 -9.32
N ILE A 117 -14.33 12.49 -8.34
CA ILE A 117 -14.24 12.82 -6.90
C ILE A 117 -12.87 13.43 -6.58
N LEU A 118 -11.80 12.77 -7.02
CA LEU A 118 -10.42 13.23 -6.83
C LEU A 118 -10.17 14.60 -7.48
N MET A 119 -10.69 14.83 -8.69
CA MET A 119 -10.57 16.10 -9.40
C MET A 119 -11.43 17.21 -8.80
N GLY A 120 -12.51 16.87 -8.09
CA GLY A 120 -13.28 17.81 -7.28
C GLY A 120 -12.61 18.17 -5.94
N GLY A 121 -11.54 17.48 -5.54
CA GLY A 121 -10.80 17.71 -4.29
C GLY A 121 -9.44 18.35 -4.49
N VAL A 122 -9.34 19.43 -5.28
CA VAL A 122 -8.04 20.03 -5.66
C VAL A 122 -7.22 20.45 -4.44
N ASP A 123 -7.82 21.13 -3.48
CA ASP A 123 -7.11 21.60 -2.29
C ASP A 123 -6.85 20.45 -1.31
N VAL A 124 -7.83 19.56 -1.09
CA VAL A 124 -7.68 18.37 -0.23
C VAL A 124 -6.55 17.47 -0.75
N THR A 125 -6.58 17.08 -2.03
CA THR A 125 -5.61 16.15 -2.63
C THR A 125 -4.20 16.73 -2.69
N LYS A 126 -4.09 18.06 -2.84
CA LYS A 126 -2.79 18.74 -2.90
C LYS A 126 -2.18 18.96 -1.53
N ARG A 127 -2.96 19.46 -0.56
CA ARG A 127 -2.41 20.09 0.66
C ARG A 127 -2.59 19.26 1.93
N GLN A 128 -3.29 18.13 1.82
CA GLN A 128 -3.67 17.37 2.99
C GLN A 128 -3.61 15.85 2.80
N LEU A 129 -4.20 15.33 1.72
CA LEU A 129 -4.41 13.90 1.54
C LEU A 129 -3.08 13.13 1.54
N ILE A 130 -2.97 12.13 2.42
CA ILE A 130 -1.77 11.29 2.55
C ILE A 130 -1.86 10.07 1.66
N GLY A 131 -3.07 9.56 1.42
CA GLY A 131 -3.27 8.40 0.57
C GLY A 131 -4.73 8.10 0.33
N PHE A 132 -4.97 7.20 -0.61
CA PHE A 132 -6.31 6.73 -0.89
C PHE A 132 -6.28 5.30 -1.43
N ILE A 133 -7.37 4.58 -1.21
CA ILE A 133 -7.71 3.35 -1.93
C ILE A 133 -8.84 3.69 -2.89
N SER A 134 -8.69 3.27 -4.13
CA SER A 134 -9.68 3.46 -5.19
C SER A 134 -9.99 2.10 -5.79
N GLU A 135 -11.27 1.78 -5.94
CA GLU A 135 -11.69 0.83 -6.97
C GLU A 135 -11.18 1.37 -8.32
N VAL A 136 -10.68 0.46 -9.16
CA VAL A 136 -10.18 0.75 -10.50
C VAL A 136 -10.59 -0.35 -11.46
N GLU A 137 -11.01 0.05 -12.65
CA GLU A 137 -11.45 -0.85 -13.70
C GLU A 137 -10.40 -0.94 -14.81
N PHE A 138 -10.35 -2.11 -15.43
CA PHE A 138 -9.50 -2.39 -16.58
C PHE A 138 -10.28 -2.35 -17.89
N GLU A 139 -11.60 -2.49 -17.82
CA GLU A 139 -12.54 -2.34 -18.93
C GLU A 139 -13.71 -1.43 -18.51
N PRO A 140 -14.27 -0.63 -19.42
CA PRO A 140 -15.25 0.41 -19.09
C PRO A 140 -16.65 -0.18 -18.89
N ILE A 141 -16.94 -0.68 -17.69
CA ILE A 141 -18.28 -1.16 -17.27
C ILE A 141 -19.32 -0.07 -17.54
N TYR A 142 -19.00 1.19 -17.25
CA TYR A 142 -19.87 2.33 -17.52
C TYR A 142 -19.34 3.22 -18.64
N ARG A 143 -20.24 3.96 -19.30
CA ARG A 143 -19.90 4.89 -20.39
C ARG A 143 -19.03 6.03 -19.87
N ASN A 144 -17.93 6.29 -20.58
CA ASN A 144 -16.95 7.33 -20.24
C ASN A 144 -16.32 7.18 -18.85
N GLN A 145 -16.35 5.95 -18.29
CA GLN A 145 -15.69 5.63 -17.04
C GLN A 145 -14.16 5.78 -17.18
N PRO A 146 -13.50 6.52 -16.28
CA PRO A 146 -12.05 6.50 -16.16
C PRO A 146 -11.55 5.11 -15.81
N LEU A 147 -10.46 4.65 -16.45
CA LEU A 147 -9.86 3.36 -16.12
C LEU A 147 -8.67 3.52 -15.17
N PHE A 148 -8.12 2.40 -14.70
CA PHE A 148 -6.89 2.37 -13.89
C PHE A 148 -5.78 3.27 -14.47
N GLY A 149 -5.61 3.26 -15.80
CA GLY A 149 -4.59 4.07 -16.48
C GLY A 149 -4.78 5.57 -16.26
N ASP A 150 -6.03 6.05 -16.28
CA ASP A 150 -6.37 7.46 -16.09
C ASP A 150 -6.17 7.88 -14.63
N ILE A 151 -6.66 7.06 -13.69
CA ILE A 151 -6.52 7.30 -12.24
C ILE A 151 -5.04 7.29 -11.84
N HIS A 152 -4.26 6.32 -12.32
CA HIS A 152 -2.83 6.25 -12.03
C HIS A 152 -2.07 7.43 -12.65
N ALA A 153 -2.38 7.82 -13.89
CA ALA A 153 -1.75 8.98 -14.53
C ALA A 153 -2.02 10.26 -13.74
N TRP A 154 -3.27 10.48 -13.32
CA TRP A 154 -3.63 11.60 -12.46
C TRP A 154 -2.92 11.53 -11.11
N ALA A 155 -2.93 10.39 -10.43
CA ALA A 155 -2.33 10.21 -9.11
C ALA A 155 -0.83 10.54 -9.14
N ARG A 156 -0.12 10.06 -10.17
CA ARG A 156 1.30 10.37 -10.38
C ARG A 156 1.53 11.86 -10.60
N ALA A 157 0.69 12.51 -11.40
CA ALA A 157 0.78 13.95 -11.65
C ALA A 157 0.54 14.77 -10.37
N GLN A 158 -0.28 14.28 -9.45
CA GLN A 158 -0.53 14.90 -8.14
C GLN A 158 0.50 14.50 -7.06
N GLY A 159 1.54 13.74 -7.40
CA GLY A 159 2.61 13.39 -6.46
C GLY A 159 2.34 12.17 -5.58
N PHE A 160 1.34 11.36 -5.94
CA PHE A 160 1.08 10.05 -5.34
C PHE A 160 1.86 8.95 -6.07
N ARG A 161 2.15 7.87 -5.36
CA ARG A 161 2.76 6.64 -5.85
C ARG A 161 1.78 5.49 -5.68
N LEU A 162 1.65 4.63 -6.68
CA LEU A 162 0.98 3.33 -6.55
C LEU A 162 1.80 2.43 -5.63
N ILE A 163 1.18 1.94 -4.57
CA ILE A 163 1.81 1.10 -3.53
C ILE A 163 1.41 -0.36 -3.68
N ASN A 164 0.14 -0.60 -3.95
CA ASN A 164 -0.38 -1.94 -4.18
C ASN A 164 -1.55 -1.89 -5.17
N LEU A 165 -1.71 -2.96 -5.93
CA LEU A 165 -2.86 -3.19 -6.80
C LEU A 165 -3.40 -4.59 -6.49
N ASN A 166 -4.51 -4.65 -5.76
CA ASN A 166 -5.18 -5.88 -5.41
C ASN A 166 -6.22 -6.20 -6.49
N MET A 167 -5.86 -7.10 -7.41
CA MET A 167 -6.78 -7.52 -8.47
C MET A 167 -7.92 -8.35 -7.87
N ALA A 168 -9.15 -8.05 -8.25
CA ALA A 168 -10.28 -8.87 -7.85
C ALA A 168 -10.14 -10.27 -8.49
N PRO A 169 -10.36 -11.37 -7.74
CA PRO A 169 -10.23 -12.73 -8.24
C PRO A 169 -11.48 -13.13 -9.04
N VAL A 170 -11.84 -12.32 -10.03
CA VAL A 170 -13.02 -12.52 -10.88
C VAL A 170 -12.55 -13.01 -12.24
N ASP A 171 -13.06 -14.17 -12.66
CA ASP A 171 -12.93 -14.66 -14.03
C ASP A 171 -14.05 -14.06 -14.88
N TRP A 172 -13.84 -12.84 -15.39
CA TRP A 172 -14.80 -12.18 -16.27
C TRP A 172 -14.67 -12.67 -17.71
N SER A 173 -15.79 -12.80 -18.40
CA SER A 173 -15.86 -13.09 -19.82
C SER A 173 -16.63 -11.98 -20.54
N PRO A 174 -16.16 -11.48 -21.70
CA PRO A 174 -16.86 -10.45 -22.47
C PRO A 174 -18.20 -10.93 -23.04
N VAL A 175 -18.42 -12.24 -23.07
CA VAL A 175 -19.68 -12.86 -23.46
C VAL A 175 -20.08 -13.96 -22.48
N ARG A 176 -21.38 -14.16 -22.31
CA ARG A 176 -21.90 -15.30 -21.56
C ARG A 176 -21.54 -16.63 -22.24
N LEU A 177 -20.86 -17.53 -21.52
CA LEU A 177 -20.39 -18.80 -22.06
C LEU A 177 -21.26 -19.99 -21.63
N PRO A 178 -21.53 -20.97 -22.52
CA PRO A 178 -22.07 -22.26 -22.11
C PRO A 178 -21.07 -23.02 -21.23
N VAL A 179 -21.57 -23.81 -20.26
CA VAL A 179 -20.74 -24.56 -19.28
C VAL A 179 -19.58 -25.37 -19.92
N GLY A 180 -19.80 -25.97 -21.09
CA GLY A 180 -18.77 -26.75 -21.81
C GLY A 180 -17.65 -25.92 -22.46
N TRP A 181 -17.76 -24.59 -22.46
CA TRP A 181 -16.83 -23.65 -23.08
C TRP A 181 -16.16 -22.71 -22.06
N CYS A 182 -16.49 -22.84 -20.77
CA CYS A 182 -15.88 -22.03 -19.73
C CYS A 182 -14.35 -22.26 -19.69
N GLY A 183 -13.60 -21.16 -19.61
CA GLY A 183 -12.15 -21.12 -19.52
C GLY A 183 -11.69 -20.07 -18.52
N LYS A 184 -10.43 -19.66 -18.60
CA LYS A 184 -9.92 -18.53 -17.80
C LYS A 184 -10.58 -17.23 -18.26
N GLY A 185 -10.98 -16.41 -17.31
CA GLY A 185 -11.49 -15.08 -17.60
C GLY A 185 -10.39 -14.03 -17.75
N GLU A 186 -10.82 -12.80 -18.00
CA GLU A 186 -9.99 -11.60 -18.04
C GLU A 186 -10.18 -10.79 -16.75
N LEU A 187 -9.25 -9.86 -16.49
CA LEU A 187 -9.33 -8.96 -15.35
C LEU A 187 -10.35 -7.87 -15.63
N LEU A 188 -11.23 -7.59 -14.67
CA LEU A 188 -12.26 -6.56 -14.82
C LEU A 188 -11.99 -5.34 -13.91
N PHE A 189 -11.72 -5.58 -12.63
CA PHE A 189 -11.50 -4.51 -11.64
C PHE A 189 -10.56 -4.95 -10.51
N GLY A 190 -10.22 -4.01 -9.65
CA GLY A 190 -9.48 -4.25 -8.40
C GLY A 190 -9.33 -2.99 -7.57
N ASP A 191 -8.58 -3.09 -6.47
CA ASP A 191 -8.31 -1.97 -5.58
C ASP A 191 -6.87 -1.47 -5.72
N ALA A 192 -6.71 -0.18 -6.01
CA ALA A 192 -5.42 0.47 -6.09
C ALA A 192 -5.17 1.34 -4.85
N LEU A 193 -4.10 1.02 -4.10
CA LEU A 193 -3.62 1.82 -2.97
C LEU A 193 -2.57 2.82 -3.44
N PHE A 194 -2.82 4.10 -3.21
CA PHE A 194 -1.90 5.19 -3.50
C PHE A 194 -1.50 5.92 -2.22
N LEU A 195 -0.21 6.23 -2.09
CA LEU A 195 0.32 7.09 -1.01
C LEU A 195 1.05 8.30 -1.59
N LYS A 196 0.82 9.48 -1.01
CA LYS A 196 1.51 10.73 -1.34
C LYS A 196 2.99 10.56 -1.01
N THR A 197 3.86 10.87 -1.96
CA THR A 197 5.30 10.75 -1.73
C THR A 197 5.74 11.68 -0.59
N PRO A 198 6.64 11.24 0.32
CA PRO A 198 7.04 12.07 1.47
C PRO A 198 7.64 13.43 1.08
N ALA A 199 8.36 13.48 -0.04
CA ALA A 199 8.87 14.74 -0.61
C ALA A 199 7.74 15.72 -0.99
N ARG A 200 6.61 15.22 -1.52
CA ARG A 200 5.44 16.06 -1.85
C ARG A 200 4.65 16.46 -0.61
N ILE A 201 4.61 15.62 0.42
CA ILE A 201 4.08 16.02 1.73
C ILE A 201 4.86 17.24 2.25
N VAL A 202 6.19 17.19 2.21
CA VAL A 202 7.03 18.33 2.65
C VAL A 202 6.82 19.58 1.82
N ALA A 203 6.65 19.44 0.51
CA ALA A 203 6.52 20.57 -0.40
C ALA A 203 5.14 21.24 -0.40
N ASP A 204 4.06 20.44 -0.29
CA ASP A 204 2.70 20.92 -0.59
C ASP A 204 1.79 21.04 0.64
N HIS A 205 2.04 20.28 1.70
CA HIS A 205 1.09 20.20 2.81
C HIS A 205 1.19 21.40 3.75
N HIS A 206 0.05 21.78 4.32
CA HIS A 206 -0.05 22.93 5.24
C HIS A 206 0.76 22.75 6.54
N ASP A 207 0.80 21.53 7.07
CA ASP A 207 1.61 21.15 8.24
C ASP A 207 2.39 19.87 7.90
N PRO A 208 3.56 20.00 7.24
CA PRO A 208 4.36 18.85 6.82
C PRO A 208 4.75 17.92 7.96
N VAL A 209 5.06 18.46 9.15
CA VAL A 209 5.50 17.65 10.28
C VAL A 209 4.35 16.77 10.78
N ALA A 210 3.15 17.35 10.93
CA ALA A 210 1.98 16.56 11.28
C ALA A 210 1.60 15.56 10.19
N SER A 211 1.66 15.94 8.92
CA SER A 211 1.37 15.04 7.80
C SER A 211 2.37 13.89 7.68
N LEU A 212 3.67 14.12 7.91
CA LEU A 212 4.66 13.04 7.98
C LEU A 212 4.38 12.10 9.15
N ALA A 213 4.01 12.61 10.32
CA ALA A 213 3.64 11.75 11.45
C ALA A 213 2.40 10.88 11.15
N LYS A 214 1.39 11.44 10.47
CA LYS A 214 0.23 10.69 9.98
C LYS A 214 0.62 9.68 8.89
N ALA A 215 1.54 10.04 8.00
CA ALA A 215 2.06 9.15 6.95
C ALA A 215 2.84 7.96 7.53
N VAL A 216 3.64 8.18 8.59
CA VAL A 216 4.26 7.10 9.37
C VAL A 216 3.20 6.19 9.96
N PHE A 217 2.18 6.75 10.62
CA PHE A 217 1.08 5.96 11.19
C PHE A 217 0.36 5.12 10.11
N ILE A 218 -0.06 5.74 9.01
CA ILE A 218 -0.74 5.07 7.88
C ILE A 218 0.16 3.99 7.27
N GLY A 219 1.43 4.31 7.01
CA GLY A 219 2.41 3.36 6.47
C GLY A 219 2.62 2.15 7.39
N LEU A 220 2.64 2.35 8.71
CA LEU A 220 2.72 1.26 9.69
C LEU A 220 1.45 0.40 9.70
N VAL A 221 0.26 1.00 9.62
CA VAL A 221 -1.02 0.26 9.50
C VAL A 221 -1.03 -0.60 8.23
N LEU A 222 -0.53 -0.06 7.12
CA LEU A 222 -0.51 -0.72 5.81
C LEU A 222 0.71 -1.66 5.61
N GLY A 223 1.61 -1.77 6.60
CA GLY A 223 2.83 -2.59 6.50
C GLY A 223 3.90 -2.07 5.54
N GLN A 224 3.83 -0.80 5.13
CA GLN A 224 4.69 -0.18 4.12
C GLN A 224 5.95 0.42 4.73
N ILE A 225 6.85 -0.43 5.24
CA ILE A 225 8.02 0.00 6.01
C ILE A 225 9.01 0.84 5.19
N GLY A 226 9.15 0.58 3.89
CA GLY A 226 9.97 1.43 3.00
C GLY A 226 9.44 2.87 2.92
N TYR A 227 8.12 3.03 2.78
CA TYR A 227 7.46 4.34 2.79
C TYR A 227 7.61 5.04 4.15
N VAL A 228 7.50 4.28 5.25
CA VAL A 228 7.76 4.79 6.60
C VAL A 228 9.19 5.32 6.71
N ALA A 229 10.20 4.57 6.28
CA ALA A 229 11.60 5.01 6.31
C ALA A 229 11.83 6.30 5.51
N GLU A 230 11.22 6.44 4.32
CA GLU A 230 11.25 7.69 3.55
C GLU A 230 10.66 8.87 4.35
N CYS A 231 9.57 8.66 5.09
CA CYS A 231 8.99 9.68 5.96
C CYS A 231 9.93 10.04 7.12
N LEU A 232 10.47 9.05 7.82
CA LEU A 232 11.36 9.25 8.98
C LEU A 232 12.63 10.02 8.61
N ALA A 233 13.18 9.78 7.42
CA ALA A 233 14.34 10.51 6.90
C ALA A 233 14.07 12.01 6.66
N LEU A 234 12.82 12.38 6.41
CA LEU A 234 12.40 13.78 6.22
C LEU A 234 11.83 14.40 7.50
N MET A 235 11.66 13.63 8.57
CA MET A 235 11.23 14.18 9.85
C MET A 235 12.39 14.93 10.52
N PRO A 236 12.14 16.13 11.07
CA PRO A 236 13.16 16.93 11.77
C PRO A 236 13.79 16.18 12.96
N ASP A 237 15.05 16.50 13.28
CA ASP A 237 15.83 15.84 14.35
C ASP A 237 15.31 16.14 15.76
N ASP A 238 14.96 17.41 16.00
CA ASP A 238 14.51 17.93 17.29
C ASP A 238 13.25 18.78 17.11
N ALA A 239 12.22 18.30 16.40
CA ALA A 239 10.96 19.02 16.47
C ALA A 239 10.45 18.95 17.90
N ALA A 240 10.68 20.03 18.65
CA ALA A 240 10.01 20.38 19.87
C ALA A 240 8.51 20.15 19.66
N MET A 241 8.07 18.95 20.00
CA MET A 241 6.66 18.63 20.02
C MET A 241 6.08 19.41 21.20
N PRO A 242 4.98 20.15 21.03
CA PRO A 242 4.40 20.92 22.12
C PRO A 242 4.28 20.06 23.38
N GLU A 243 4.68 20.58 24.54
CA GLU A 243 4.71 19.88 25.84
C GLU A 243 3.37 19.23 26.24
N ARG A 244 2.27 19.57 25.55
CA ARG A 244 1.01 18.85 25.65
C ARG A 244 1.02 17.64 24.72
N LEU A 245 1.22 16.47 25.33
CA LEU A 245 0.89 15.13 24.81
C LEU A 245 -0.22 15.19 23.75
N GLY A 246 0.20 15.22 22.49
CA GLY A 246 -0.69 15.18 21.34
C GLY A 246 -1.34 13.80 21.18
N PRO A 247 -2.09 13.58 20.10
CA PRO A 247 -2.67 12.27 19.80
C PRO A 247 -1.59 11.18 19.73
N ARG A 248 -1.88 9.98 20.24
CA ARG A 248 -0.92 8.84 20.39
C ARG A 248 -0.11 8.51 19.13
N TYR A 249 -0.65 8.75 17.93
CA TYR A 249 0.07 8.49 16.68
C TYR A 249 1.31 9.39 16.51
N ARG A 250 1.32 10.61 17.06
CA ARG A 250 2.48 11.51 17.00
C ARG A 250 3.61 11.02 17.89
N MET A 251 3.27 10.50 19.08
CA MET A 251 4.24 9.87 19.98
C MET A 251 4.84 8.64 19.33
N LEU A 252 4.01 7.79 18.71
CA LEU A 252 4.48 6.65 17.92
C LEU A 252 5.47 7.11 16.84
N ALA A 253 5.08 8.05 15.97
CA ALA A 253 5.95 8.51 14.89
C ALA A 253 7.29 9.06 15.41
N HIS A 254 7.26 9.83 16.50
CA HIS A 254 8.46 10.35 17.17
C HIS A 254 9.36 9.23 17.71
N ASP A 255 8.81 8.29 18.47
CA ASP A 255 9.59 7.20 19.07
C ASP A 255 10.23 6.32 18.00
N ILE A 256 9.49 6.04 16.93
CA ILE A 256 10.00 5.29 15.78
C ILE A 256 11.09 6.10 15.04
N ALA A 257 10.94 7.41 14.87
CA ALA A 257 11.98 8.26 14.28
C ALA A 257 13.25 8.29 15.13
N ALA A 258 13.11 8.44 16.45
CA ALA A 258 14.22 8.42 17.39
C ALA A 258 14.95 7.07 17.40
N LEU A 259 14.20 5.96 17.31
CA LEU A 259 14.78 4.62 17.15
C LEU A 259 15.51 4.48 15.83
N TYR A 260 14.88 4.87 14.71
CA TYR A 260 15.47 4.76 13.37
C TYR A 260 16.78 5.54 13.26
N LYS A 261 16.85 6.78 13.78
CA LYS A 261 18.06 7.61 13.72
C LYS A 261 19.20 7.10 14.60
N LYS A 262 18.90 6.43 15.72
CA LYS A 262 19.90 5.87 16.64
C LYS A 262 20.39 4.49 16.21
N ASP A 263 19.57 3.75 15.49
CA ASP A 263 19.86 2.38 15.10
C ASP A 263 20.96 2.34 14.02
N ARG A 264 21.80 1.31 14.10
CA ARG A 264 22.86 1.09 13.11
C ARG A 264 22.38 0.01 12.15
N HIS A 265 21.99 0.43 10.96
CA HIS A 265 21.32 -0.46 10.01
C HIS A 265 22.30 -1.39 9.30
N LEU A 266 21.98 -2.68 9.28
CA LEU A 266 22.58 -3.67 8.38
C LEU A 266 21.72 -3.82 7.14
N PHE A 267 22.35 -3.94 5.98
CA PHE A 267 21.69 -4.15 4.70
C PHE A 267 22.00 -5.54 4.16
N VAL A 268 21.13 -6.10 3.33
CA VAL A 268 21.49 -7.29 2.53
C VAL A 268 22.56 -6.91 1.49
N PRO A 269 23.38 -7.86 1.01
CA PRO A 269 24.33 -7.59 -0.06
C PRO A 269 23.62 -6.98 -1.27
N SER A 270 24.15 -5.87 -1.75
CA SER A 270 23.64 -5.18 -2.93
C SER A 270 23.96 -5.98 -4.20
N PHE A 271 23.37 -5.58 -5.33
CA PHE A 271 23.71 -6.19 -6.61
C PHE A 271 25.21 -6.11 -6.93
N ALA A 272 25.86 -4.99 -6.56
CA ALA A 272 27.29 -4.79 -6.77
C ALA A 272 28.16 -5.60 -5.80
N ASP A 273 27.61 -6.09 -4.68
CA ASP A 273 28.28 -7.07 -3.82
C ASP A 273 28.22 -8.46 -4.44
N ILE A 274 27.08 -8.82 -5.03
CA ILE A 274 26.87 -10.15 -5.64
C ILE A 274 27.63 -10.30 -6.96
N TYR A 275 27.64 -9.25 -7.79
CA TYR A 275 28.31 -9.24 -9.09
C TYR A 275 29.31 -8.09 -9.20
N SER A 276 30.58 -8.44 -9.45
CA SER A 276 31.52 -7.48 -10.01
C SER A 276 31.04 -7.00 -11.38
N GLU A 277 31.49 -5.82 -11.81
CA GLU A 277 31.16 -5.30 -13.15
C GLU A 277 31.50 -6.34 -14.23
N GLN A 278 32.72 -6.88 -14.19
CA GLN A 278 33.17 -7.91 -15.12
C GLN A 278 32.27 -9.15 -15.09
N ARG A 279 31.93 -9.68 -13.90
CA ARG A 279 31.03 -10.84 -13.79
C ARG A 279 29.63 -10.52 -14.26
N SER A 280 29.11 -9.33 -13.96
CA SER A 280 27.77 -8.89 -14.38
C SER A 280 27.64 -8.96 -15.90
N PHE A 281 28.65 -8.49 -16.65
CA PHE A 281 28.68 -8.56 -18.11
C PHE A 281 29.01 -9.95 -18.65
N ALA A 282 29.87 -10.73 -17.98
CA ALA A 282 30.21 -12.10 -18.38
C ALA A 282 29.00 -13.05 -18.39
N ARG A 283 27.89 -12.68 -17.73
CA ARG A 283 26.61 -13.39 -17.83
C ARG A 283 26.02 -13.40 -19.24
N PHE A 284 26.36 -12.41 -20.06
CA PHE A 284 25.79 -12.21 -21.40
C PHE A 284 26.78 -12.58 -22.50
N THR A 285 27.28 -13.82 -22.47
CA THR A 285 28.16 -14.36 -23.50
C THR A 285 27.52 -15.59 -24.17
N PRO A 286 27.86 -15.93 -25.43
CA PRO A 286 27.34 -17.13 -26.10
C PRO A 286 27.66 -18.43 -25.35
N THR A 287 28.65 -18.41 -24.47
CA THR A 287 29.12 -19.56 -23.69
C THR A 287 28.44 -19.69 -22.33
N THR A 288 27.70 -18.68 -21.86
CA THR A 288 27.00 -18.73 -20.57
C THR A 288 25.59 -19.30 -20.78
N PRO A 289 25.22 -20.42 -20.12
CA PRO A 289 23.87 -20.95 -20.22
C PRO A 289 22.87 -20.01 -19.54
N ILE A 290 21.66 -19.88 -20.10
CA ILE A 290 20.60 -19.00 -19.55
C ILE A 290 20.34 -19.29 -18.06
N ASN A 291 20.31 -20.56 -17.67
CA ASN A 291 20.08 -20.96 -16.29
C ASN A 291 21.26 -20.61 -15.35
N GLY A 292 22.47 -20.42 -15.88
CA GLY A 292 23.65 -20.00 -15.10
C GLY A 292 23.86 -18.49 -15.05
N MET A 293 23.00 -17.69 -15.69
CA MET A 293 23.09 -16.22 -15.64
C MET A 293 22.83 -15.67 -14.22
N TRP A 294 22.27 -16.46 -13.32
CA TRP A 294 22.02 -16.02 -11.94
C TRP A 294 22.89 -16.76 -10.92
N ASP A 295 23.93 -17.46 -11.38
CA ASP A 295 24.90 -18.08 -10.48
C ASP A 295 25.62 -17.02 -9.65
N THR A 296 25.79 -17.30 -8.37
CA THR A 296 26.43 -16.41 -7.40
C THR A 296 27.66 -17.08 -6.80
N ASP A 297 28.59 -16.28 -6.28
CA ASP A 297 29.71 -16.77 -5.47
C ASP A 297 29.62 -16.13 -4.08
N PRO A 298 29.17 -16.89 -3.07
CA PRO A 298 29.03 -16.37 -1.71
C PRO A 298 30.35 -15.90 -1.09
N ALA A 299 31.50 -16.45 -1.49
CA ALA A 299 32.80 -16.04 -0.96
C ALA A 299 33.21 -14.67 -1.53
N GLU A 300 33.12 -14.49 -2.84
CA GLU A 300 33.35 -13.17 -3.48
C GLU A 300 32.34 -12.13 -2.95
N THR A 301 31.06 -12.52 -2.83
CA THR A 301 30.00 -11.64 -2.32
C THR A 301 30.32 -11.18 -0.90
N ARG A 302 30.76 -12.10 -0.03
CA ARG A 302 31.14 -11.80 1.35
C ARG A 302 32.34 -10.87 1.42
N GLN A 303 33.36 -11.10 0.59
CA GLN A 303 34.53 -10.22 0.53
C GLN A 303 34.13 -8.79 0.15
N ARG A 304 33.31 -8.62 -0.90
CA ARG A 304 32.84 -7.30 -1.38
C ARG A 304 31.94 -6.61 -0.36
N TYR A 305 31.00 -7.34 0.24
CA TYR A 305 30.11 -6.81 1.27
C TYR A 305 30.87 -6.25 2.48
N PHE A 306 31.88 -6.96 2.98
CA PHE A 306 32.70 -6.50 4.12
C PHE A 306 33.80 -5.51 3.74
N ALA A 307 33.92 -5.12 2.47
CA ALA A 307 34.79 -4.01 2.06
C ALA A 307 34.20 -2.64 2.46
N HIS A 308 32.87 -2.55 2.64
CA HIS A 308 32.17 -1.33 3.02
C HIS A 308 31.24 -1.48 4.24
N THR A 309 30.90 -2.71 4.63
CA THR A 309 30.10 -2.96 5.83
C THR A 309 30.99 -3.15 7.07
N ASP A 310 30.64 -2.47 8.18
CA ASP A 310 31.33 -2.63 9.46
C ASP A 310 31.15 -4.06 10.01
N LYS A 311 32.26 -4.80 10.08
CA LYS A 311 32.34 -6.17 10.62
C LYS A 311 31.91 -6.26 12.08
N ALA A 312 32.25 -5.27 12.92
CA ALA A 312 31.86 -5.27 14.33
C ALA A 312 30.35 -5.11 14.49
N LEU A 313 29.75 -4.19 13.71
CA LEU A 313 28.29 -4.06 13.63
C LEU A 313 27.64 -5.36 13.18
N PHE A 314 28.17 -6.00 12.12
CA PHE A 314 27.64 -7.26 11.62
C PHE A 314 27.64 -8.34 12.70
N LEU A 315 28.79 -8.56 13.36
CA LEU A 315 28.94 -9.56 14.42
C LEU A 315 28.03 -9.29 15.63
N GLU A 316 27.71 -8.02 15.89
CA GLU A 316 26.79 -7.63 16.96
C GLU A 316 25.32 -7.84 16.58
N ALA A 317 24.89 -7.30 15.44
CA ALA A 317 23.49 -7.16 15.09
C ALA A 317 22.93 -8.40 14.37
N PHE A 318 23.71 -9.07 13.52
CA PHE A 318 23.22 -10.18 12.71
C PHE A 318 22.62 -11.34 13.52
N PRO A 319 23.25 -11.83 14.61
CA PRO A 319 22.65 -12.88 15.45
C PRO A 319 21.33 -12.45 16.08
N ARG A 320 21.19 -11.17 16.47
CA ARG A 320 19.95 -10.62 17.02
C ARG A 320 18.85 -10.56 15.96
N LEU A 321 19.19 -10.15 14.74
CA LEU A 321 18.28 -10.07 13.59
C LEU A 321 17.82 -11.45 13.10
N LEU A 322 18.60 -12.51 13.31
CA LEU A 322 18.16 -13.90 13.09
C LEU A 322 17.30 -14.44 14.24
N SER A 323 17.48 -13.93 15.46
CA SER A 323 16.80 -14.49 16.62
C SER A 323 15.29 -14.24 16.62
N SER A 324 14.55 -15.11 17.31
CA SER A 324 13.12 -14.94 17.58
C SER A 324 12.79 -13.83 18.59
N ALA A 325 13.80 -13.18 19.18
CA ALA A 325 13.59 -12.05 20.08
C ALA A 325 13.06 -10.84 19.30
N LEU A 326 12.30 -9.98 19.98
CA LEU A 326 11.82 -8.75 19.38
C LEU A 326 12.96 -7.76 19.20
N THR A 327 13.02 -7.11 18.05
CA THR A 327 13.86 -5.92 17.88
C THR A 327 13.27 -4.72 18.64
N PRO A 328 14.05 -3.65 18.93
CA PRO A 328 13.50 -2.42 19.51
C PRO A 328 12.33 -1.84 18.69
N PHE A 329 12.42 -1.93 17.36
CA PHE A 329 11.34 -1.49 16.47
C PHE A 329 10.07 -2.33 16.64
N GLU A 330 10.19 -3.67 16.63
CA GLU A 330 9.07 -4.58 16.87
C GLU A 330 8.44 -4.40 18.25
N ALA A 331 9.27 -4.20 19.28
CA ALA A 331 8.84 -3.96 20.65
C ALA A 331 8.08 -2.62 20.78
N ALA A 332 8.56 -1.57 20.10
CA ALA A 332 7.87 -0.29 20.05
C ALA A 332 6.49 -0.43 19.37
N LEU A 333 6.40 -1.09 18.22
CA LEU A 333 5.12 -1.35 17.56
C LEU A 333 4.15 -2.10 18.47
N ALA A 334 4.61 -3.16 19.16
CA ALA A 334 3.79 -3.91 20.09
C ALA A 334 3.27 -3.04 21.26
N ALA A 335 4.11 -2.15 21.82
CA ALA A 335 3.74 -1.24 22.90
C ALA A 335 2.66 -0.22 22.49
N TYR A 336 2.60 0.13 21.21
CA TYR A 336 1.56 0.99 20.63
C TYR A 336 0.32 0.23 20.13
N GLU A 337 0.19 -1.07 20.44
CA GLU A 337 -0.88 -1.96 20.00
C GLU A 337 -0.89 -2.26 18.47
N PHE A 338 0.22 -2.01 17.78
CA PHE A 338 0.42 -2.36 16.36
C PHE A 338 0.82 -3.84 16.20
N LYS A 339 0.09 -4.75 16.83
CA LYS A 339 0.43 -6.19 16.90
C LYS A 339 0.56 -6.83 15.51
N ARG A 340 -0.34 -6.48 14.57
CA ARG A 340 -0.29 -6.98 13.18
C ARG A 340 0.96 -6.48 12.45
N ALA A 341 1.25 -5.19 12.54
CA ALA A 341 2.45 -4.62 11.92
C ALA A 341 3.74 -5.20 12.54
N ALA A 342 3.80 -5.35 13.87
CA ALA A 342 4.93 -5.98 14.55
C ALA A 342 5.17 -7.42 14.08
N ALA A 343 4.10 -8.21 13.90
CA ALA A 343 4.20 -9.57 13.38
C ALA A 343 4.70 -9.60 11.93
N LEU A 344 4.17 -8.73 11.07
CA LEU A 344 4.59 -8.62 9.68
C LEU A 344 6.07 -8.19 9.57
N VAL A 345 6.47 -7.17 10.32
CA VAL A 345 7.87 -6.71 10.39
C VAL A 345 8.79 -7.85 10.80
N ARG A 346 8.39 -8.63 11.81
CA ARG A 346 9.17 -9.78 12.29
C ARG A 346 9.31 -10.86 11.23
N GLU A 347 8.24 -11.19 10.52
CA GLU A 347 8.27 -12.17 9.42
C GLU A 347 9.28 -11.75 8.34
N TYR A 348 9.19 -10.50 7.87
CA TYR A 348 10.09 -9.96 6.86
C TYR A 348 11.53 -9.81 7.36
N ARG A 349 11.73 -9.38 8.62
CA ARG A 349 13.05 -9.32 9.23
C ARG A 349 13.71 -10.69 9.22
N LEU A 350 13.03 -11.74 9.69
CA LEU A 350 13.59 -13.09 9.74
C LEU A 350 13.92 -13.60 8.34
N LYS A 351 13.02 -13.38 7.36
CA LYS A 351 13.25 -13.72 5.95
C LYS A 351 14.48 -13.01 5.37
N HIS A 352 14.66 -11.72 5.67
CA HIS A 352 15.79 -10.93 5.17
C HIS A 352 17.10 -11.22 5.92
N ALA A 353 17.05 -11.53 7.20
CA ALA A 353 18.21 -11.98 7.96
C ALA A 353 18.68 -13.36 7.46
N ASP A 354 17.76 -14.29 7.19
CA ASP A 354 18.09 -15.56 6.55
C ASP A 354 18.74 -15.35 5.16
N LEU A 355 18.15 -14.46 4.34
CA LEU A 355 18.72 -14.09 3.04
C LEU A 355 20.15 -13.52 3.18
N LEU A 356 20.37 -12.60 4.12
CA LEU A 356 21.69 -12.04 4.42
C LEU A 356 22.71 -13.14 4.73
N GLY A 357 22.35 -14.12 5.56
CA GLY A 357 23.20 -15.27 5.88
C GLY A 357 23.53 -16.11 4.64
N ARG A 358 22.51 -16.56 3.91
CA ARG A 358 22.68 -17.41 2.73
C ARG A 358 23.48 -16.74 1.63
N THR A 359 23.24 -15.46 1.34
CA THR A 359 23.97 -14.71 0.31
C THR A 359 25.46 -14.54 0.67
N LEU A 360 25.80 -14.49 1.95
CA LEU A 360 27.18 -14.45 2.44
C LEU A 360 27.80 -15.84 2.63
N GLY A 361 27.08 -16.93 2.32
CA GLY A 361 27.56 -18.30 2.51
C GLY A 361 27.66 -18.71 3.98
N LEU A 362 26.92 -18.03 4.86
CA LEU A 362 26.84 -18.33 6.30
C LEU A 362 25.61 -19.22 6.50
N GLY A 363 25.82 -20.46 6.96
CA GLY A 363 24.72 -21.41 7.16
C GLY A 363 23.63 -20.86 8.10
N THR A 364 22.35 -21.06 7.74
CA THR A 364 21.18 -20.71 8.56
C THR A 364 20.35 -21.98 8.82
N ALA A 365 19.87 -22.20 10.07
CA ALA A 365 19.00 -23.34 10.37
C ALA A 365 17.56 -23.07 9.90
N VAL A 366 16.82 -24.15 9.63
CA VAL A 366 15.43 -24.13 9.12
C VAL A 366 14.43 -23.47 10.08
N ASP A 367 14.79 -23.25 11.35
CA ASP A 367 13.97 -22.58 12.36
C ASP A 367 14.38 -21.12 12.65
N GLY A 368 15.24 -20.53 11.80
CA GLY A 368 15.74 -19.17 11.99
C GLY A 368 16.83 -19.04 13.05
N LYS A 369 17.31 -20.15 13.64
CA LYS A 369 18.51 -20.10 14.50
C LYS A 369 19.77 -20.10 13.63
N ALA A 370 20.76 -19.34 14.06
CA ALA A 370 22.06 -19.32 13.41
C ALA A 370 22.72 -20.71 13.47
N LEU A 371 23.12 -21.28 12.32
CA LEU A 371 24.18 -22.32 12.25
C LEU A 371 25.57 -21.68 12.25
N ILE A 372 25.65 -20.40 12.58
CA ILE A 372 26.86 -19.59 12.42
C ILE A 372 27.74 -19.87 13.62
N ASP A 373 28.85 -20.56 13.37
CA ASP A 373 29.98 -20.53 14.28
C ASP A 373 30.56 -19.11 14.30
N LEU A 374 30.11 -18.31 15.25
CA LEU A 374 30.54 -16.93 15.42
C LEU A 374 32.02 -16.83 15.78
N GLU A 375 32.63 -17.86 16.37
CA GLU A 375 34.07 -17.87 16.65
C GLU A 375 34.88 -18.08 15.36
N THR A 376 34.46 -19.04 14.53
CA THR A 376 35.03 -19.24 13.20
C THR A 376 34.87 -17.99 12.32
N LEU A 377 33.67 -17.40 12.28
CA LEU A 377 33.45 -16.17 11.52
C LEU A 377 34.27 -14.98 12.06
N ARG A 378 34.42 -14.86 13.39
CA ARG A 378 35.31 -13.85 13.99
C ARG A 378 36.76 -14.06 13.57
N SER A 379 37.23 -15.30 13.54
CA SER A 379 38.58 -15.65 13.11
C SER A 379 38.81 -15.29 11.64
N GLU A 380 37.89 -15.67 10.75
CA GLU A 380 37.92 -15.36 9.31
C GLU A 380 37.88 -13.86 9.03
N LEU A 381 37.05 -13.11 9.76
CA LEU A 381 36.93 -11.67 9.59
C LEU A 381 38.14 -10.90 10.17
N ALA A 382 38.82 -11.45 11.18
CA ALA A 382 40.00 -10.87 11.82
C ALA A 382 41.30 -11.11 11.05
N HIS A 383 41.44 -12.24 10.35
CA HIS A 383 42.67 -12.59 9.62
C HIS A 383 42.73 -12.06 8.19
N GLY A 384 41.63 -11.45 7.69
CA GLY A 384 41.53 -11.10 6.28
C GLY A 384 41.36 -12.38 5.45
N LEU A 385 40.31 -12.43 4.64
CA LEU A 385 40.20 -13.47 3.63
C LEU A 385 41.34 -13.23 2.63
N GLU A 386 42.45 -13.98 2.79
CA GLU A 386 43.51 -14.10 1.77
C GLU A 386 42.96 -14.66 0.46
#